data_AF-A0A7Y2SMN8-F1
#
_entry.id   AF-A0A7Y2SMN8-F1
#
_cell.length_a   1.000
_cell.length_b   1.000
_cell.length_c   1.000
_cell.angle_alpha   90.00
_cell.angle_beta   90.00
_cell.angle_gamma   90.00
#
_symmetry.space_group_name_H-M   'P 1'
#
loop_
_entity.id
_entity.type
_entity.pdbx_description
1 polymer ?
#
loop_
_entity_poly.entity_id
_entity_poly.type
_entity_poly.pdbx_seq_one_letter_code
_entity_poly.pdbx_strand_id
1 'polypeptide(L)'
;MPDHEFIMSEVDLGEIGDVEDQKVTPEKVREFEASNQAQGNFAWTIVAREAATGHMVGFTEIFGNPARPTILHQGATAVRPEFRGHRMGRWMKAAMLEKVLAEKPEARFVRTGNASSNAPMLAINIDLGFKPYLLVTIWQVETEKALGYAGEGQGG
;
A
#
# COMPACT_ATOMS: atom_id res chain seq x y z
N MET A 1 -3.33 -2.46 27.06
CA MET A 1 -2.99 -1.73 25.82
C MET A 1 -4.13 -1.96 24.84
N PRO A 2 -4.52 -0.99 23.99
CA PRO A 2 -5.53 -1.25 22.98
C PRO A 2 -5.03 -2.32 22.00
N ASP A 3 -5.92 -3.23 21.63
CA ASP A 3 -5.62 -4.29 20.66
C ASP A 3 -5.43 -3.65 19.28
N HIS A 4 -4.18 -3.64 18.79
CA HIS A 4 -3.86 -3.18 17.45
C HIS A 4 -4.05 -4.34 16.47
N GLU A 5 -4.79 -4.11 15.41
CA GLU A 5 -5.05 -5.06 14.34
C GLU A 5 -4.34 -4.63 13.04
N PHE A 6 -3.45 -5.50 12.57
CA PHE A 6 -2.84 -5.37 11.25
C PHE A 6 -3.73 -6.13 10.26
N ILE A 7 -4.36 -5.40 9.35
CA ILE A 7 -5.30 -5.98 8.39
C ILE A 7 -4.89 -5.65 6.97
N MET A 8 -5.18 -6.55 6.05
CA MET A 8 -4.81 -6.40 4.65
C MET A 8 -5.99 -6.72 3.76
N SER A 9 -6.18 -5.89 2.74
CA SER A 9 -7.01 -6.26 1.60
C SER A 9 -6.14 -6.89 0.52
N GLU A 10 -6.60 -8.00 -0.02
CA GLU A 10 -6.04 -8.61 -1.21
C GLU A 10 -6.87 -8.16 -2.42
N VAL A 11 -6.18 -7.74 -3.48
CA VAL A 11 -6.80 -7.35 -4.75
C VAL A 11 -6.52 -8.45 -5.75
N ASP A 12 -7.58 -9.12 -6.19
CA ASP A 12 -7.56 -9.98 -7.35
C ASP A 12 -7.80 -9.12 -8.60
N LEU A 13 -6.76 -9.03 -9.43
CA LEU A 13 -6.78 -8.22 -10.64
C LEU A 13 -7.40 -8.96 -11.84
N GLY A 14 -7.90 -10.20 -11.69
CA GLY A 14 -8.57 -10.91 -12.79
C GLY A 14 -7.83 -10.84 -14.13
N GLU A 15 -8.57 -10.78 -15.24
CA GLU A 15 -8.05 -10.42 -16.56
C GLU A 15 -8.18 -8.90 -16.82
N ILE A 16 -7.63 -8.06 -15.95
CA ILE A 16 -7.36 -6.68 -16.34
C ILE A 16 -6.27 -6.75 -17.43
N GLY A 17 -6.48 -6.06 -18.56
CA GLY A 17 -5.51 -6.04 -19.66
C GLY A 17 -4.15 -5.48 -19.21
N ASP A 18 -3.14 -5.45 -20.08
CA ASP A 18 -1.82 -4.89 -19.78
C ASP A 18 -1.93 -3.47 -19.20
N VAL A 19 -1.96 -3.35 -17.87
CA VAL A 19 -1.87 -2.07 -17.19
C VAL A 19 -0.41 -1.68 -17.33
N GLU A 20 -0.12 -0.74 -18.24
CA GLU A 20 1.23 -0.20 -18.37
C GLU A 20 1.74 0.23 -16.98
N ASP A 21 2.94 -0.21 -16.62
CA ASP A 21 3.61 0.22 -15.40
C ASP A 21 3.57 1.74 -15.34
N GLN A 22 2.82 2.27 -14.36
CA GLN A 22 2.65 3.71 -14.23
C GLN A 22 4.02 4.33 -13.95
N LYS A 23 4.55 5.09 -14.91
CA LYS A 23 5.78 5.87 -14.71
C LYS A 23 5.51 6.97 -13.68
N VAL A 24 6.02 6.74 -12.47
CA VAL A 24 6.03 7.71 -11.37
C VAL A 24 7.22 8.65 -11.59
N THR A 25 6.94 9.93 -11.83
CA THR A 25 7.97 10.97 -11.92
C THR A 25 8.09 11.71 -10.59
N PRO A 26 9.21 12.39 -10.30
CA PRO A 26 9.34 13.22 -9.10
C PRO A 26 8.23 14.26 -8.94
N GLU A 27 7.73 14.80 -10.05
CA GLU A 27 6.62 15.76 -10.08
C GLU A 27 5.33 15.10 -9.58
N LYS A 28 5.00 13.90 -10.08
CA LYS A 28 3.83 13.13 -9.62
C LYS A 28 3.92 12.78 -8.12
N VAL A 29 5.12 12.48 -7.63
CA VAL A 29 5.34 12.25 -6.19
C VAL A 29 5.04 13.53 -5.40
N ARG A 30 5.59 14.68 -5.82
CA ARG A 30 5.33 15.98 -5.17
C ARG A 30 3.85 16.37 -5.23
N GLU A 31 3.17 16.13 -6.35
CA GLU A 31 1.73 16.36 -6.48
C GLU A 31 0.93 15.48 -5.52
N PHE A 32 1.29 14.21 -5.39
CA PHE A 32 0.67 13.29 -4.43
C PHE A 32 0.90 13.73 -2.98
N GLU A 33 2.12 14.12 -2.63
CA GLU A 33 2.47 14.66 -1.30
C GLU A 33 1.67 15.93 -0.99
N ALA A 34 1.61 16.87 -1.93
CA ALA A 34 0.84 18.12 -1.78
C ALA A 34 -0.66 17.86 -1.62
N SER A 35 -1.21 16.93 -2.42
CA SER A 35 -2.61 16.52 -2.32
C SER A 35 -2.93 15.87 -0.97
N ASN A 36 -2.05 15.00 -0.48
CA ASN A 36 -2.21 14.39 0.85
C ASN A 36 -2.19 15.43 1.96
N GLN A 37 -1.24 16.37 1.93
CA GLN A 37 -1.15 17.43 2.92
C GLN A 37 -2.38 18.35 2.87
N ALA A 38 -2.88 18.69 1.69
CA ALA A 38 -4.08 19.51 1.52
C ALA A 38 -5.35 18.83 2.09
N GLN A 39 -5.39 17.50 2.08
CA GLN A 39 -6.45 16.70 2.71
C GLN A 39 -6.27 16.53 4.24
N GLY A 40 -5.22 17.12 4.81
CA GLY A 40 -4.88 16.98 6.22
C GLY A 40 -4.24 15.62 6.57
N ASN A 41 -3.82 14.84 5.57
CA ASN A 41 -3.11 13.59 5.80
C ASN A 41 -1.66 13.88 6.21
N PHE A 42 -1.09 13.01 7.03
CA PHE A 42 0.35 12.95 7.27
C PHE A 42 0.94 11.70 6.63
N ALA A 43 2.25 11.76 6.36
CA ALA A 43 3.04 10.65 5.86
C ALA A 43 4.30 10.47 6.72
N TRP A 44 4.62 9.23 7.04
CA TRP A 44 5.90 8.82 7.60
C TRP A 44 6.63 7.92 6.62
N THR A 45 7.87 8.25 6.32
CA THR A 45 8.73 7.46 5.43
C THR A 45 9.98 7.06 6.19
N ILE A 46 10.20 5.75 6.33
CA ILE A 46 11.47 5.20 6.82
C ILE A 46 12.31 4.85 5.60
N VAL A 47 13.56 5.33 5.61
CA VAL A 47 14.53 5.08 4.55
C VAL A 47 15.69 4.26 5.11
N ALA A 48 15.94 3.09 4.54
CA ALA A 48 17.15 2.33 4.82
C ALA A 48 18.30 2.89 3.98
N ARG A 49 19.46 3.07 4.63
CA ARG A 49 20.69 3.54 3.98
C ARG A 49 21.86 2.61 4.31
N GLU A 50 22.76 2.43 3.37
CA GLU A 50 24.01 1.72 3.60
C GLU A 50 24.90 2.56 4.54
N ALA A 51 25.35 1.98 5.65
CA ALA A 51 26.08 2.71 6.68
C ALA A 51 27.42 3.30 6.18
N ALA A 52 28.10 2.60 5.28
CA ALA A 52 29.41 3.00 4.78
C ALA A 52 29.35 4.15 3.76
N THR A 53 28.33 4.17 2.90
CA THR A 53 28.26 5.09 1.75
C THR A 53 27.13 6.11 1.87
N GLY A 54 26.15 5.86 2.75
CA GLY A 54 24.91 6.63 2.83
C GLY A 54 23.92 6.36 1.69
N HIS A 55 24.24 5.44 0.77
CA HIS A 55 23.37 5.12 -0.37
C HIS A 55 22.01 4.62 0.09
N MET A 56 20.95 5.11 -0.55
CA MET A 56 19.59 4.67 -0.28
C MET A 56 19.40 3.22 -0.74
N VAL A 57 19.04 2.36 0.20
CA VAL A 57 18.80 0.93 -0.02
C VAL A 57 17.33 0.68 -0.39
N GLY A 58 16.43 1.40 0.26
CA GLY A 58 14.99 1.23 0.10
C GLY A 58 14.21 2.11 1.06
N PHE A 59 12.89 2.00 1.00
CA PHE A 59 12.00 2.75 1.88
C PHE A 59 10.71 1.98 2.18
N THR A 60 9.98 2.45 3.20
CA THR A 60 8.59 2.08 3.50
C THR A 60 7.83 3.30 4.00
N GLU A 61 6.51 3.32 3.78
CA GLU A 61 5.67 4.47 4.10
C GLU A 61 4.43 4.07 4.92
N ILE A 62 4.01 4.97 5.81
CA ILE A 62 2.68 4.96 6.42
C ILE A 62 2.02 6.32 6.23
N PHE A 63 0.73 6.28 5.92
CA PHE A 63 -0.13 7.45 5.83
C PHE A 63 -1.21 7.39 6.91
N GLY A 64 -1.63 8.55 7.39
CA GLY A 64 -2.74 8.65 8.33
C GLY A 64 -3.44 10.00 8.23
N ASN A 65 -4.59 10.11 8.87
CA ASN A 65 -5.35 11.36 8.95
C ASN A 65 -5.71 11.64 10.42
N PRO A 66 -5.35 12.79 11.00
CA PRO A 66 -5.67 13.13 12.39
C PRO A 66 -7.17 13.12 12.69
N ALA A 67 -8.04 13.36 11.69
CA ALA A 67 -9.49 13.27 11.85
C ALA A 67 -10.01 11.81 11.90
N ARG A 68 -9.17 10.83 11.55
CA ARG A 68 -9.47 9.38 11.63
C ARG A 68 -8.30 8.62 12.26
N PRO A 69 -7.95 8.92 13.51
CA PRO A 69 -6.66 8.54 14.06
C PRO A 69 -6.58 7.04 14.38
N THR A 70 -7.71 6.33 14.39
CA THR A 70 -7.77 4.87 14.58
C THR A 70 -7.34 4.07 13.36
N ILE A 71 -7.15 4.70 12.19
CA ILE A 71 -6.84 4.01 10.93
C ILE A 71 -5.58 4.61 10.30
N LEU A 72 -4.61 3.74 10.04
CA LEU A 72 -3.41 4.05 9.28
C LEU A 72 -3.36 3.18 8.02
N HIS A 73 -2.68 3.69 7.00
CA HIS A 73 -2.47 2.99 5.73
C HIS A 73 -0.97 2.73 5.51
N GLN A 74 -0.60 1.46 5.42
CA GLN A 74 0.72 1.03 4.98
C GLN A 74 0.81 1.21 3.47
N GLY A 75 1.70 2.11 3.05
CA GLY A 75 1.97 2.45 1.67
C GLY A 75 3.04 1.58 1.02
N ALA A 76 3.71 2.16 0.02
CA ALA A 76 4.75 1.49 -0.75
C ALA A 76 5.88 0.97 0.15
N THR A 77 6.48 -0.15 -0.27
CA THR A 77 7.72 -0.67 0.31
C THR A 77 8.57 -1.19 -0.82
N ALA A 78 9.71 -0.56 -1.03
CA ALA A 78 10.60 -0.87 -2.14
C ALA A 78 12.03 -1.04 -1.66
N VAL A 79 12.73 -2.01 -2.26
CA VAL A 79 14.15 -2.27 -2.05
C VAL A 79 14.81 -2.28 -3.42
N ARG A 80 15.89 -1.53 -3.55
CA ARG A 80 16.67 -1.48 -4.80
C ARG A 80 17.16 -2.90 -5.16
N PRO A 81 17.17 -3.28 -6.45
CA PRO A 81 17.48 -4.63 -6.89
C PRO A 81 18.77 -5.21 -6.30
N GLU A 82 19.84 -4.42 -6.25
CA GLU A 82 21.16 -4.80 -5.73
C GLU A 82 21.18 -5.13 -4.22
N PHE A 83 20.16 -4.74 -3.46
CA PHE A 83 20.05 -5.01 -2.02
C PHE A 83 18.90 -5.98 -1.68
N ARG A 84 18.31 -6.64 -2.68
CA ARG A 84 17.29 -7.67 -2.46
C ARG A 84 17.91 -8.95 -1.87
N GLY A 85 17.07 -9.84 -1.33
CA GLY A 85 17.52 -11.10 -0.70
C GLY A 85 17.86 -11.00 0.79
N HIS A 86 18.02 -9.79 1.34
CA HIS A 86 18.37 -9.57 2.75
C HIS A 86 17.17 -9.24 3.66
N ARG A 87 15.94 -9.52 3.20
CA ARG A 87 14.68 -9.22 3.92
C ARG A 87 14.54 -7.76 4.37
N MET A 88 15.21 -6.81 3.69
CA MET A 88 15.24 -5.40 4.10
C MET A 88 13.84 -4.77 4.18
N GLY A 89 12.94 -5.13 3.25
CA GLY A 89 11.55 -4.68 3.28
C GLY A 89 10.80 -5.08 4.55
N ARG A 90 11.07 -6.29 5.07
CA ARG A 90 10.50 -6.77 6.34
C ARG A 90 11.00 -5.94 7.52
N TRP A 91 12.31 -5.69 7.59
CA TRP A 91 12.90 -4.91 8.68
C TRP A 91 12.43 -3.46 8.68
N MET A 92 12.36 -2.82 7.51
CA MET A 92 11.83 -1.46 7.40
C MET A 92 10.37 -1.40 7.85
N LYS A 93 9.52 -2.33 7.42
CA LYS A 93 8.12 -2.40 7.88
C LYS A 93 8.02 -2.65 9.39
N ALA A 94 8.80 -3.57 9.94
CA ALA A 94 8.83 -3.82 11.38
C ALA A 94 9.17 -2.54 12.17
N ALA A 95 10.23 -1.82 11.76
CA ALA A 95 10.60 -0.55 12.39
C ALA A 95 9.51 0.51 12.27
N MET A 96 8.78 0.54 11.15
CA MET A 96 7.62 1.43 10.98
C MET A 96 6.48 1.06 11.95
N LEU A 97 6.18 -0.23 12.10
CA LEU A 97 5.14 -0.69 13.01
C LEU A 97 5.50 -0.42 14.48
N GLU A 98 6.77 -0.61 14.87
CA GLU A 98 7.25 -0.23 16.21
C GLU A 98 7.05 1.27 16.48
N LYS A 99 7.39 2.13 15.50
CA LYS A 99 7.15 3.57 15.59
C LYS A 99 5.67 3.89 15.75
N VAL A 100 4.79 3.23 14.98
CA VAL A 100 3.33 3.40 15.10
C VAL A 100 2.86 3.03 16.50
N LEU A 101 3.26 1.87 17.02
CA LEU A 101 2.85 1.42 18.36
C LEU A 101 3.30 2.39 19.46
N ALA A 102 4.45 3.03 19.29
CA ALA A 102 4.99 3.99 20.24
C ALA A 102 4.33 5.39 20.16
N GLU A 103 4.07 5.89 18.95
CA GLU A 103 3.67 7.28 18.72
C GLU A 103 2.20 7.48 18.34
N LYS A 104 1.48 6.41 18.01
CA LYS A 104 0.06 6.41 17.66
C LYS A 104 -0.73 5.39 18.47
N PRO A 105 -0.78 5.51 19.81
CA PRO A 105 -1.52 4.58 20.67
C PRO A 105 -3.02 4.52 20.36
N GLU A 106 -3.56 5.52 19.68
CA GLU A 106 -4.94 5.57 19.22
C GLU A 106 -5.20 4.79 17.92
N ALA A 107 -4.15 4.41 17.18
CA ALA A 107 -4.27 3.58 16.00
C ALA A 107 -4.79 2.19 16.40
N ARG A 108 -5.86 1.74 15.74
CA ARG A 108 -6.42 0.39 15.93
C ARG A 108 -6.21 -0.49 14.72
N PHE A 109 -6.18 0.10 13.53
CA PHE A 109 -6.06 -0.61 12.27
C PHE A 109 -4.92 -0.06 11.44
N VAL A 110 -3.98 -0.91 11.03
CA VAL A 110 -3.05 -0.60 9.95
C VAL A 110 -3.45 -1.43 8.74
N ARG A 111 -3.82 -0.74 7.65
CA ARG A 111 -4.35 -1.35 6.43
C ARG A 111 -3.33 -1.31 5.31
N THR A 112 -3.15 -2.40 4.59
CA THR A 112 -2.37 -2.43 3.35
C THR A 112 -3.20 -3.03 2.22
N GLY A 113 -2.91 -2.66 0.98
CA GLY A 113 -3.45 -3.30 -0.21
C GLY A 113 -2.33 -4.03 -0.96
N ASN A 114 -2.53 -5.31 -1.28
CA ASN A 114 -1.60 -6.08 -2.11
C ASN A 114 -2.35 -6.72 -3.29
N ALA A 115 -1.72 -6.76 -4.47
CA ALA A 115 -2.17 -7.67 -5.53
C ALA A 115 -1.93 -9.12 -5.09
N SER A 116 -2.92 -10.00 -5.27
CA SER A 116 -2.85 -11.43 -4.93
C SER A 116 -1.68 -12.15 -5.60
N SER A 117 -1.26 -11.68 -6.77
CA SER A 117 -0.11 -12.19 -7.54
C SER A 117 1.26 -11.86 -6.93
N ASN A 118 1.36 -10.92 -5.98
CA ASN A 118 2.64 -10.50 -5.38
C ASN A 118 3.00 -11.35 -4.14
N ALA A 119 3.34 -12.63 -4.40
CA ALA A 119 3.68 -13.60 -3.35
C ALA A 119 4.79 -13.15 -2.38
N PRO A 120 5.89 -12.48 -2.82
CA PRO A 120 6.92 -12.00 -1.89
C PRO A 120 6.40 -10.94 -0.90
N MET A 121 5.56 -10.01 -1.34
CA MET A 121 4.99 -8.98 -0.46
C MET A 121 3.91 -9.54 0.45
N LEU A 122 3.14 -10.53 -0.03
CA LEU A 122 2.18 -11.26 0.78
C LEU A 122 2.88 -11.99 1.94
N ALA A 123 3.99 -12.68 1.67
CA ALA A 123 4.78 -13.36 2.69
C ALA A 123 5.30 -12.40 3.77
N ILE A 124 5.79 -11.21 3.39
CA ILE A 124 6.23 -10.19 4.36
C ILE A 124 5.07 -9.73 5.24
N ASN A 125 3.89 -9.52 4.68
CA ASN A 125 2.72 -9.06 5.45
C ASN A 125 2.25 -10.13 6.44
N ILE A 126 2.18 -11.39 6.00
CA ILE A 126 1.83 -12.53 6.87
C ILE A 126 2.85 -12.67 8.01
N ASP A 127 4.15 -12.60 7.69
CA ASP A 127 5.24 -12.67 8.68
C ASP A 127 5.16 -11.55 9.74
N LEU A 128 4.58 -10.41 9.39
CA LEU A 128 4.40 -9.25 10.27
C LEU A 128 3.03 -9.24 10.98
N GLY A 129 2.23 -10.30 10.80
CA GLY A 129 0.94 -10.46 11.48
C GLY A 129 -0.24 -9.77 10.81
N PHE A 130 -0.11 -9.29 9.57
CA PHE A 130 -1.26 -8.80 8.80
C PHE A 130 -2.20 -9.96 8.48
N LYS A 131 -3.49 -9.75 8.77
CA LYS A 131 -4.55 -10.72 8.50
C LYS A 131 -5.34 -10.30 7.26
N PRO A 132 -5.67 -11.22 6.33
CA PRO A 132 -6.62 -10.94 5.27
C PRO A 132 -7.95 -10.49 5.85
N TYR A 133 -8.50 -9.39 5.35
CA TYR A 133 -9.75 -8.80 5.81
C TYR A 133 -10.75 -8.57 4.68
N LEU A 134 -10.27 -8.31 3.47
CA LEU A 134 -11.12 -8.02 2.31
C LEU A 134 -10.47 -8.58 1.04
N LEU A 135 -11.23 -9.30 0.23
CA LEU A 135 -10.86 -9.62 -1.14
C LEU A 135 -11.59 -8.67 -2.08
N VAL A 136 -10.87 -7.99 -2.96
CA VAL A 136 -11.42 -7.09 -3.97
C VAL A 136 -11.11 -7.68 -5.34
N THR A 137 -12.13 -8.04 -6.10
CA THR A 137 -11.96 -8.44 -7.50
C THR A 137 -12.25 -7.24 -8.40
N ILE A 138 -11.30 -6.88 -9.24
CA ILE A 138 -11.44 -5.81 -10.23
C ILE A 138 -11.67 -6.43 -11.61
N TRP A 139 -12.69 -5.94 -12.31
CA TRP A 139 -13.02 -6.36 -13.67
C TRP A 139 -12.83 -5.19 -14.63
N GLN A 140 -12.31 -5.46 -15.83
CA GLN A 140 -12.23 -4.49 -16.90
C GLN A 140 -13.12 -4.92 -18.07
N VAL A 141 -13.83 -3.96 -18.64
CA VAL A 141 -14.63 -4.14 -19.85
C VAL A 141 -14.39 -2.96 -20.78
N GLU A 142 -14.36 -3.20 -22.09
CA GLU A 142 -14.33 -2.11 -23.08
C GLU A 142 -15.60 -1.27 -22.95
N THR A 143 -15.46 0.06 -22.97
CA THR A 143 -16.59 0.98 -22.81
C THR A 143 -17.71 0.71 -23.81
N GLU A 144 -17.37 0.38 -25.06
CA GLU A 144 -18.37 0.03 -26.10
C GLU A 144 -19.16 -1.23 -25.76
N LYS A 145 -18.50 -2.28 -25.26
CA LYS A 145 -19.16 -3.51 -24.79
C LYS A 145 -20.04 -3.24 -23.57
N ALA A 146 -19.58 -2.40 -22.64
CA ALA A 146 -20.36 -2.00 -21.47
C ALA A 146 -21.67 -1.28 -21.84
N LEU A 147 -21.62 -0.41 -22.86
CA LEU A 147 -22.81 0.29 -23.37
C LEU A 147 -23.79 -0.68 -24.06
N GLY A 148 -23.29 -1.72 -24.74
CA GLY A 148 -24.12 -2.79 -25.30
C GLY A 148 -24.96 -3.51 -24.24
N TYR A 149 -24.37 -3.85 -23.09
CA TYR A 149 -25.09 -4.47 -21.97
C TYR A 149 -26.14 -3.56 -21.32
N ALA A 150 -25.95 -2.23 -21.37
CA ALA A 150 -26.90 -1.27 -20.82
C ALA A 150 -28.11 -1.04 -21.76
N GLY A 151 -27.99 -1.36 -23.06
CA GLY A 151 -29.02 -1.13 -24.08
C GLY A 151 -30.10 -2.21 -24.18
N GLU A 152 -29.87 -3.42 -23.66
CA GLU A 152 -30.80 -4.56 -23.79
C GLU A 152 -31.90 -4.61 -22.70
N GLY A 153 -32.00 -3.60 -21.83
CA GLY A 153 -32.95 -3.55 -20.71
C GLY A 153 -34.29 -2.83 -20.96
N GLN A 154 -34.58 -2.35 -22.17
CA GLN A 154 -35.86 -1.69 -22.50
C GLN A 154 -36.58 -2.45 -23.62
N GLY A 155 -37.29 -3.52 -23.26
CA GLY A 155 -38.08 -4.29 -24.21
C GLY A 155 -38.79 -5.47 -23.55
N GLY A 156 -39.77 -5.19 -22.70
CA GLY A 156 -40.71 -6.15 -22.12
C GLY A 156 -42.00 -5.45 -21.71
#